data_AF-A0A838HA81-F1
#
_entry.id   AF-A0A838HA81-F1
#
_cell.length_a   1.000
_cell.length_b   1.000
_cell.length_c   1.000
_cell.angle_alpha   90.00
_cell.angle_beta   90.00
_cell.angle_gamma   90.00
#
_symmetry.space_group_name_H-M   'P 1'
#
loop_
_entity.id
_entity.type
_entity.pdbx_description
1 polymer ?
#
loop_
_entity_poly.entity_id
_entity_poly.type
_entity_poly.pdbx_seq_one_letter_code
_entity_poly.pdbx_strand_id
1 'polypeptide(L)'
;MAGENISARFVVPTVASSVDIVVQVGVEVDGKRRVREIVGVPGRVESDIIETEPIFSLQQGRLARVHGMPPRLEQFSSHSIDIHGLLADGSHLDRGSVG
;
A
#
# COMPACT_ATOMS: atom_id res chain seq x y z
N MET A 1 21.44 -2.63 32.56
CA MET A 1 21.89 -1.83 31.41
C MET A 1 20.76 -1.84 30.41
N ALA A 2 20.09 -0.70 30.23
CA ALA A 2 18.93 -0.57 29.35
C ALA A 2 19.39 -0.68 27.88
N GLY A 3 18.58 -1.40 27.09
CA GLY A 3 18.86 -1.79 25.72
C GLY A 3 19.31 -0.62 24.85
N GLU A 4 20.44 -0.83 24.18
CA GLU A 4 20.87 -0.02 23.06
C GLU A 4 19.70 0.04 22.06
N ASN A 5 19.22 1.25 21.76
CA ASN A 5 18.20 1.46 20.76
C ASN A 5 18.61 0.69 19.49
N ILE A 6 17.79 -0.29 19.07
CA ILE A 6 17.98 -0.96 17.78
C ILE A 6 17.88 0.14 16.73
N SER A 7 19.03 0.61 16.24
CA SER A 7 19.07 1.75 15.31
C SER A 7 18.31 1.38 14.04
N ALA A 8 17.54 2.33 13.49
CA ALA A 8 16.67 2.14 12.31
C ALA A 8 17.34 1.37 11.16
N ARG A 9 18.65 1.55 10.94
CA ARG A 9 19.48 0.80 9.96
C ARG A 9 19.39 -0.73 10.06
N PHE A 10 19.02 -1.30 11.22
CA PHE A 10 18.83 -2.76 11.37
C PHE A 10 17.38 -3.21 11.13
N VAL A 11 16.41 -2.32 11.34
CA VAL A 11 14.98 -2.64 11.21
C VAL A 11 14.48 -2.36 9.79
N VAL A 12 14.95 -1.28 9.17
CA VAL A 12 14.48 -0.82 7.85
C VAL A 12 14.58 -1.90 6.77
N PRO A 13 15.70 -2.63 6.59
CA PRO A 13 15.75 -3.71 5.60
C PRO A 13 14.77 -4.86 5.89
N THR A 14 14.56 -5.16 7.17
CA THR A 14 13.62 -6.21 7.60
C THR A 14 12.18 -5.81 7.30
N VAL A 15 11.79 -4.58 7.62
CA VAL A 15 10.45 -4.06 7.33
C VAL A 15 10.22 -3.96 5.82
N ALA A 16 11.20 -3.43 5.06
CA ALA A 16 11.11 -3.34 3.61
C ALA A 16 10.88 -4.72 2.97
N SER A 17 11.58 -5.75 3.45
CA SER A 17 11.42 -7.10 2.91
C SER A 17 10.16 -7.83 3.38
N SER A 18 9.62 -7.50 4.55
CA SER A 18 8.49 -8.22 5.16
C SER A 18 7.11 -7.65 4.84
N VAL A 19 7.05 -6.41 4.33
CA VAL A 19 5.80 -5.75 3.95
C VAL A 19 5.66 -5.76 2.44
N ASP A 20 4.51 -6.18 1.93
CA ASP A 20 4.16 -6.13 0.51
C ASP A 20 3.35 -4.88 0.14
N ILE A 21 2.38 -4.53 0.99
CA ILE A 21 1.38 -3.48 0.74
C ILE A 21 1.18 -2.65 1.99
N VAL A 22 1.08 -1.34 1.80
CA VAL A 22 0.64 -0.39 2.83
C VAL A 22 -0.66 0.27 2.40
N VAL A 23 -1.67 0.21 3.26
CA VAL A 23 -2.96 0.88 3.07
C VAL A 23 -3.04 2.04 4.05
N GLN A 24 -2.92 3.26 3.54
CA GLN A 24 -3.00 4.48 4.35
C GLN A 24 -4.46 4.84 4.59
N VAL A 25 -4.89 4.79 5.86
CA VAL A 25 -6.26 5.14 6.27
C VAL A 25 -6.23 6.41 7.10
N GLY A 26 -7.06 7.38 6.73
CA GLY A 26 -7.25 8.62 7.47
C GLY A 26 -8.67 8.75 8.01
N VAL A 27 -8.83 9.59 9.04
CA VAL A 27 -10.14 10.07 9.49
C VAL A 27 -10.43 11.38 8.76
N GLU A 28 -11.56 11.46 8.06
CA GLU A 28 -12.01 12.66 7.37
C GLU A 28 -12.79 13.59 8.31
N VAL A 29 -13.09 14.81 7.82
CA VAL A 29 -13.84 15.83 8.58
C VAL A 29 -15.25 15.35 8.97
N ASP A 30 -15.83 14.41 8.22
CA ASP A 30 -17.11 13.76 8.55
C ASP A 30 -16.98 12.67 9.64
N GLY A 31 -15.77 12.48 10.20
CA GLY A 31 -15.45 11.47 11.21
C GLY A 31 -15.30 10.05 10.65
N LYS A 32 -15.50 9.83 9.34
CA LYS A 32 -15.41 8.50 8.74
C LYS A 32 -13.97 8.17 8.38
N ARG A 33 -13.61 6.89 8.55
CA ARG A 33 -12.32 6.37 8.08
C ARG A 33 -12.39 6.10 6.58
N ARG A 34 -11.42 6.61 5.83
CA ARG A 34 -11.29 6.36 4.39
C ARG A 34 -9.87 6.02 4.03
N VAL A 35 -9.72 5.13 3.06
CA VAL A 35 -8.42 4.85 2.43
C VAL A 35 -8.04 6.07 1.60
N ARG A 36 -6.83 6.59 1.84
CA ARG A 36 -6.27 7.75 1.13
C ARG A 36 -5.25 7.33 0.07
N GLU A 37 -4.57 6.22 0.31
CA GLU A 37 -3.53 5.71 -0.58
C GLU A 37 -3.33 4.22 -0.35
N ILE A 38 -2.95 3.51 -1.40
CA ILE A 38 -2.45 2.13 -1.34
C ILE A 38 -1.16 2.09 -2.12
N VAL A 39 -0.08 1.67 -1.48
CA VAL A 39 1.25 1.57 -2.10
C VAL A 39 1.81 0.15 -1.99
N GLY A 40 2.55 -0.26 -3.00
CA GLY A 40 3.40 -1.44 -2.99
C GLY A 40 4.76 -1.15 -2.36
N VAL A 41 5.30 -2.13 -1.66
CA VAL A 41 6.61 -2.05 -1.00
C VAL A 41 7.55 -3.10 -1.64
N PRO A 42 8.35 -2.73 -2.64
CA PRO A 42 9.20 -3.67 -3.38
C PRO A 42 10.39 -4.22 -2.57
N GLY A 43 10.57 -3.75 -1.33
CA GLY A 43 11.70 -4.13 -0.48
C GLY A 43 13.00 -3.41 -0.79
N ARG A 44 12.96 -2.34 -1.59
CA ARG A 44 14.11 -1.48 -1.86
C ARG A 44 14.25 -0.42 -0.78
N VAL A 45 15.49 -0.21 -0.35
CA VAL A 45 15.87 0.82 0.62
C VAL A 45 16.94 1.69 0.00
N GLU A 46 16.74 3.00 -0.01
CA GLU A 46 17.71 4.00 -0.44
C GLU A 46 17.91 5.02 0.68
N SER A 47 19.15 5.24 1.11
CA SER A 47 19.50 6.22 2.15
C SER A 47 18.63 6.09 3.43
N ASP A 48 18.43 4.85 3.90
CA ASP A 48 17.56 4.48 5.04
C ASP A 48 16.05 4.74 4.84
N ILE A 49 15.61 5.06 3.62
CA ILE A 49 14.20 5.25 3.25
C ILE A 49 13.71 4.06 2.45
N ILE A 50 12.56 3.51 2.83
CA ILE A 50 11.88 2.45 2.07
C ILE A 50 11.19 3.08 0.87
N GLU A 51 11.56 2.65 -0.33
CA GLU A 51 10.87 3.07 -1.54
C GLU A 51 9.48 2.42 -1.62
N THR A 52 8.53 3.14 -2.23
CA THR A 52 7.16 2.65 -2.42
C THR A 52 6.67 2.99 -3.82
N GLU A 53 5.75 2.17 -4.31
CA GLU A 53 5.13 2.35 -5.63
C GLU A 53 3.61 2.54 -5.48
N PRO A 54 3.05 3.71 -5.83
CA PRO A 54 1.62 3.94 -5.68
C PRO A 54 0.78 3.02 -6.57
N ILE A 55 -0.20 2.34 -5.97
CA ILE A 55 -1.17 1.48 -6.67
C ILE A 55 -2.52 2.21 -6.76
N PHE A 56 -2.91 2.90 -5.68
CA PHE A 56 -4.06 3.80 -5.66
C PHE A 56 -3.69 5.10 -4.96
N SER A 57 -4.11 6.24 -5.51
CA SER A 57 -3.89 7.56 -4.92
C SER A 57 -5.17 8.38 -4.89
N LEU A 58 -5.25 9.33 -3.95
CA LEU A 58 -6.38 10.25 -3.87
C LEU A 58 -6.30 11.28 -5.00
N GLN A 59 -7.29 11.28 -5.89
CA GLN A 59 -7.43 12.24 -6.98
C GLN A 59 -8.81 12.87 -6.91
N GLN A 60 -8.87 14.20 -6.81
CA GLN A 60 -10.14 14.95 -6.75
C GLN A 60 -11.09 14.43 -5.65
N GLY A 61 -10.55 14.06 -4.49
CA GLY A 61 -11.32 13.55 -3.34
C GLY A 61 -11.78 12.08 -3.48
N ARG A 62 -11.32 11.36 -4.50
CA ARG A 62 -11.64 9.95 -4.74
C ARG A 62 -10.39 9.10 -4.83
N LEU A 63 -10.42 7.90 -4.26
CA LEU A 63 -9.33 6.96 -4.41
C LEU A 63 -9.37 6.38 -5.83
N ALA A 64 -8.32 6.60 -6.61
CA ALA A 64 -8.24 6.22 -8.02
C ALA A 64 -7.05 5.29 -8.27
N ARG A 65 -7.24 4.32 -9.16
CA ARG A 65 -6.18 3.43 -9.64
C ARG A 65 -5.15 4.25 -10.42
N VAL A 66 -3.86 4.03 -10.13
CA VAL A 66 -2.74 4.60 -10.89
C VAL A 66 -2.01 3.50 -11.69
N HIS A 67 -0.72 3.64 -11.99
CA HIS A 67 0.01 2.65 -12.80
C HIS A 67 0.71 1.56 -11.98
N GLY A 68 1.03 1.80 -10.71
CA GLY A 68 1.92 0.91 -9.98
C GLY A 68 1.33 -0.47 -9.68
N MET A 69 2.17 -1.47 -9.50
CA MET A 69 1.73 -2.85 -9.24
C MET A 69 2.14 -3.30 -7.83
N PRO A 70 1.36 -4.19 -7.19
CA PRO A 70 1.83 -4.83 -5.98
C PRO A 70 3.09 -5.66 -6.29
N PRO A 71 4.07 -5.71 -5.37
CA PRO A 71 5.24 -6.57 -5.52
C PRO A 71 4.83 -8.04 -5.43
N ARG A 72 5.73 -8.95 -5.84
CA ARG A 72 5.58 -10.42 -5.67
C ARG A 72 4.26 -10.96 -6.26
N LEU A 73 3.97 -10.61 -7.51
CA LEU A 73 2.74 -10.97 -8.23
C LEU A 73 2.46 -12.48 -8.23
N GLU A 74 3.51 -13.30 -8.17
CA GLU A 74 3.43 -14.75 -8.07
C GLU A 74 2.68 -15.22 -6.80
N GLN A 75 2.71 -14.45 -5.70
CA GLN A 75 1.97 -14.77 -4.49
C GLN A 75 0.47 -14.65 -4.66
N PHE A 76 0.01 -13.67 -5.43
CA PHE A 76 -1.42 -13.53 -5.74
C PHE A 76 -1.88 -14.71 -6.60
N SER A 77 -1.06 -15.06 -7.60
CA SER A 77 -1.34 -16.18 -8.50
C SER A 77 -1.35 -17.53 -7.77
N SER A 78 -0.44 -17.76 -6.81
CA SER A 78 -0.42 -18.99 -6.01
C SER A 78 -1.65 -19.16 -5.10
N HIS A 79 -2.33 -18.06 -4.79
CA HIS A 79 -3.60 -18.04 -4.05
C HIS A 79 -4.82 -17.91 -4.98
N SER A 80 -4.66 -18.15 -6.29
CA SER A 80 -5.73 -18.04 -7.30
C SER A 80 -6.39 -16.66 -7.37
N ILE A 81 -5.64 -15.60 -7.06
CA ILE A 81 -6.08 -14.20 -7.19
C ILE A 81 -5.55 -13.66 -8.52
N ASP A 82 -6.47 -13.36 -9.46
CA ASP A 82 -6.14 -12.60 -10.66
C ASP A 82 -5.98 -11.11 -10.29
N ILE A 83 -4.75 -10.74 -9.95
CA ILE A 83 -4.43 -9.38 -9.55
C ILE A 83 -4.58 -8.38 -10.70
N HIS A 84 -4.39 -8.80 -11.95
CA HIS A 84 -4.56 -7.92 -13.11
C HIS A 84 -6.03 -7.61 -13.34
N GLY A 85 -6.90 -8.63 -13.30
CA GLY A 85 -8.35 -8.45 -13.33
C GLY A 85 -8.84 -7.58 -12.17
N LEU A 86 -8.39 -7.87 -10.94
CA LEU A 86 -8.76 -7.10 -9.75
C LEU A 86 -8.41 -5.61 -9.87
N LEU A 87 -7.21 -5.30 -10.38
CA LEU A 87 -6.77 -3.91 -10.54
C LEU A 87 -7.43 -3.22 -11.74
N ALA A 88 -7.84 -3.97 -12.77
CA ALA A 88 -8.66 -3.44 -13.86
C ALA A 88 -10.08 -3.08 -13.37
N ASP A 89 -10.72 -3.95 -12.59
CA ASP A 89 -12.03 -3.70 -11.98
C ASP A 89 -11.97 -2.60 -10.91
N GLY A 90 -10.84 -2.50 -10.20
CA GLY A 90 -10.54 -1.48 -9.20
C GLY A 90 -10.63 -0.04 -9.71
N SER A 91 -10.48 0.17 -11.03
CA SER A 91 -10.71 1.46 -11.68
C SER A 91 -12.17 1.95 -11.56
N HIS A 92 -13.10 1.04 -11.25
CA HIS A 92 -14.53 1.28 -11.07
C HIS A 92 -15.01 1.28 -9.61
N LEU A 93 -14.13 1.33 -8.60
CA LEU A 93 -14.51 1.37 -7.17
C LEU A 93 -15.17 2.71 -6.78
N ASP A 94 -16.38 2.91 -7.32
CA ASP A 94 -17.41 3.83 -6.90
C ASP A 94 -18.75 3.11 -6.86
N ARG A 95 -18.90 2.16 -5.95
CA ARG A 95 -20.23 1.87 -5.40
C ARG A 95 -20.31 2.47 -4.00
N GLY A 96 -20.33 3.81 -3.99
CA GLY A 96 -20.89 4.55 -2.87
C GLY A 96 -22.32 4.06 -2.63
N SER A 97 -22.49 3.31 -1.54
CA SER A 97 -23.81 3.09 -0.94
C SER A 97 -24.33 4.47 -0.53
N VAL A 98 -25.25 5.01 -1.32
CA VAL A 98 -26.17 6.05 -0.85
C VAL A 98 -27.19 5.32 0.02
N GLY A 99 -26.97 5.41 1.32
CA GLY A 99 -27.96 5.12 2.37
C GLY A 99 -28.07 6.34 3.26
#